data_AF-A0A8D2JPW7-F1
#
_entry.id   AF-A0A8D2JPW7-F1
#
_cell.length_a   1.000
_cell.length_b   1.000
_cell.length_c   1.000
_cell.angle_alpha   90.00
_cell.angle_beta   90.00
_cell.angle_gamma   90.00
#
_symmetry.space_group_name_H-M   'P 1'
#
loop_
_entity.id
_entity.type
_entity.pdbx_description
1 polymer ?
#
loop_
_entity_poly.entity_id
_entity_poly.type
_entity_poly.pdbx_seq_one_letter_code
_entity_poly.pdbx_strand_id
1 'polypeptide(L)' 'MGNGLSIRLLSCPASLFQSFHIVILGLDCAGKTMVLYRLQFSEFVNTVPTKGFNTEKIKLHS' A
#
# COMPACT_ATOMS: atom_id res chain seq x y z
N MET A 1 26.36 -39.11 15.32
CA MET A 1 25.13 -39.13 14.51
C MET A 1 24.29 -37.93 14.93
N GLY A 2 24.15 -36.92 14.05
CA GLY A 2 23.40 -35.69 14.33
C GLY A 2 24.20 -34.42 14.05
N ASN A 3 24.54 -34.17 12.78
CA ASN A 3 25.07 -32.87 12.35
C ASN A 3 23.96 -31.83 12.31
N GLY A 4 24.35 -30.60 12.59
CA GLY A 4 23.47 -29.47 12.82
C GLY A 4 22.60 -29.08 11.64
N LEU A 5 21.39 -28.66 11.98
CA LEU A 5 20.60 -27.66 11.29
C LEU A 5 19.79 -26.94 12.39
N SER A 6 20.49 -26.22 13.27
CA SER A 6 19.85 -25.17 14.05
C SER A 6 19.43 -24.13 13.03
N ILE A 7 18.13 -24.13 12.74
CA ILE A 7 17.39 -23.29 11.81
C ILE A 7 17.72 -21.82 12.11
N ARG A 8 18.80 -21.31 11.52
CA ARG A 8 19.06 -19.89 11.32
C ARG A 8 18.25 -19.38 10.13
N LEU A 9 16.96 -19.73 10.07
CA LEU A 9 16.05 -19.29 9.02
C LEU A 9 15.07 -18.23 9.52
N LEU A 10 15.49 -17.43 10.50
CA LEU A 10 14.72 -16.28 10.96
C LEU A 10 15.58 -15.03 11.11
N SER A 11 16.54 -14.82 10.22
CA SER A 11 16.91 -13.45 9.88
C SER A 11 15.95 -12.97 8.79
N CYS A 12 14.67 -12.82 9.16
CA CYS A 12 13.74 -12.03 8.35
C CYS A 12 14.40 -10.65 8.22
N PRO A 13 14.87 -10.23 7.04
CA PRO A 13 15.51 -8.95 6.96
C PRO A 13 14.40 -7.93 7.22
N ALA A 14 14.61 -7.08 8.22
CA ALA A 14 13.75 -5.95 8.57
C ALA A 14 13.56 -4.95 7.40
N SER A 15 14.07 -5.27 6.20
CA SER A 15 13.95 -4.53 4.94
C SER A 15 12.76 -4.94 4.06
N LEU A 16 11.87 -5.86 4.47
CA LEU A 16 10.69 -6.19 3.66
C LEU A 16 9.68 -5.02 3.59
N PHE A 17 9.72 -4.10 4.55
CA PHE A 17 8.85 -2.92 4.59
C PHE A 17 9.52 -1.71 3.93
N GLN A 18 9.77 -1.79 2.62
CA GLN A 18 10.17 -0.61 1.85
C GLN A 18 8.96 0.30 1.64
N SER A 19 9.15 1.60 1.84
CA SER A 19 8.10 2.59 1.53
C SER A 19 8.00 2.75 0.01
N PHE A 20 6.78 2.57 -0.53
CA PHE A 20 6.53 2.73 -1.96
C PHE A 20 5.90 4.09 -2.26
N HIS A 21 6.35 4.71 -3.35
CA HIS A 21 5.71 5.90 -3.93
C HIS A 21 4.97 5.49 -5.20
N ILE A 22 3.64 5.51 -5.14
CA ILE A 22 2.75 5.09 -6.23
C ILE A 22 2.04 6.32 -6.78
N VAL A 23 2.01 6.46 -8.11
CA VAL A 23 1.26 7.50 -8.82
C VAL A 23 0.13 6.86 -9.61
N ILE A 24 -1.09 7.32 -9.39
CA ILE A 24 -2.29 6.86 -10.12
C ILE A 24 -2.61 7.89 -11.20
N LEU A 25 -2.58 7.48 -12.47
CA LEU A 25 -2.88 8.30 -13.64
C LEU A 25 -4.19 7.85 -14.31
N GLY A 26 -4.83 8.74 -15.08
CA GLY A 26 -6.06 8.43 -15.81
C GLY A 26 -6.85 9.67 -16.23
N LEU A 27 -7.88 9.49 -17.04
CA LEU A 27 -8.77 10.56 -17.52
C LEU A 27 -9.59 11.21 -16.40
N ASP A 28 -10.21 12.34 -16.72
CA ASP A 28 -11.15 13.04 -15.84
C ASP A 28 -12.26 12.07 -15.41
N CYS A 29 -12.66 12.15 -14.13
CA CYS A 29 -13.70 11.29 -13.54
C CYS A 29 -13.44 9.76 -13.59
N ALA A 30 -12.23 9.28 -13.92
CA ALA A 30 -11.90 7.85 -13.92
C ALA A 30 -11.93 7.15 -12.53
N GLY A 31 -12.33 7.84 -11.46
CA GLY A 31 -12.46 7.25 -10.13
C GLY A 31 -11.15 7.08 -9.34
N LYS A 32 -10.07 7.76 -9.75
CA LYS A 32 -8.73 7.66 -9.11
C LYS A 32 -8.77 7.87 -7.59
N THR A 33 -9.47 8.91 -7.14
CA THR A 33 -9.62 9.23 -5.71
C THR A 33 -10.46 8.18 -4.97
N MET A 34 -11.49 7.62 -5.62
CA MET A 34 -12.33 6.57 -5.03
C MET A 34 -11.53 5.29 -4.77
N VAL A 35 -10.64 4.91 -5.69
CA VAL A 35 -9.72 3.79 -5.49
C VAL A 35 -8.75 4.06 -4.34
N LEU A 36 -8.18 5.27 -4.29
CA LEU A 36 -7.27 5.67 -3.21
C LEU A 36 -7.95 5.57 -1.84
N TYR A 37 -9.18 6.07 -1.71
CA TYR A 37 -9.93 6.03 -0.45
C TYR A 37 -10.37 4.62 -0.09
N ARG A 38 -10.73 3.81 -1.08
CA ARG A 38 -11.03 2.40 -0.85
C ARG A 38 -9.81 1.64 -0.31
N LEU A 39 -8.60 1.96 -0.76
CA LEU A 39 -7.38 1.35 -0.23
C LEU A 39 -7.07 1.80 1.21
N GLN A 40 -7.51 2.99 1.61
CA GLN A 40 -7.22 3.56 2.92
C GLN A 40 -8.28 3.23 3.97
N PHE A 41 -9.55 3.18 3.58
CA PHE A 41 -10.69 2.99 4.47
C PHE A 41 -11.39 1.63 4.28
N SER A 42 -10.99 0.84 3.28
CA SER A 42 -11.64 -0.43 2.90
C SER A 42 -13.14 -0.29 2.53
N GLU A 43 -13.61 0.93 2.26
CA GLU A 43 -15.01 1.24 1.93
C GLU A 43 -15.12 2.12 0.69
N PHE A 44 -16.31 2.12 0.06
CA PHE A 44 -16.60 3.03 -1.05
C PHE A 44 -17.16 4.34 -0.53
N VAL A 45 -16.35 5.40 -0.62
CA VAL A 45 -16.74 6.75 -0.22
C VAL A 45 -17.16 7.55 -1.45
N ASN A 46 -18.25 8.30 -1.35
CA ASN A 46 -18.63 9.27 -2.37
C ASN A 46 -17.61 10.41 -2.39
N THR A 47 -16.89 10.55 -3.50
CA THR A 47 -15.86 11.58 -3.67
C THR A 47 -16.35 12.72 -4.54
N VAL A 48 -15.96 13.94 -4.20
CA VAL A 48 -16.08 15.11 -5.07
C VAL A 48 -14.87 15.14 -6.04
N PRO A 49 -15.02 15.61 -7.30
CA PRO A 49 -13.89 15.80 -8.19
C PRO A 49 -12.78 16.63 -7.56
N THR A 50 -11.56 16.10 -7.54
CA THR A 50 -10.42 16.79 -6.94
C THR A 50 -9.98 17.93 -7.87
N LYS A 51 -9.94 19.17 -7.34
CA LYS A 51 -9.32 20.29 -8.05
C LYS A 51 -7.80 20.18 -7.89
N GLY A 52 -7.10 19.68 -8.92
CA GLY A 52 -5.65 19.47 -8.89
C GLY A 52 -5.24 18.03 -8.56
N PHE A 53 -4.22 17.85 -7.72
CA PHE A 53 -3.63 16.55 -7.37
C PHE A 53 -3.85 16.22 -5.87
N ASN A 54 -3.97 14.93 -5.54
CA ASN A 54 -4.09 14.43 -4.16
C ASN A 54 -2.91 13.51 -3.80
N THR A 55 -2.38 13.61 -2.58
CA THR A 55 -1.32 12.74 -2.06
C THR A 55 -1.69 12.22 -0.69
N GLU A 56 -1.76 10.90 -0.53
CA GLU A 56 -2.14 10.27 0.74
C GLU A 56 -1.13 9.21 1.17
N LYS A 57 -0.89 9.12 2.48
CA LYS A 57 -0.06 8.08 3.08
C LYS A 57 -0.95 6.95 3.57
N ILE A 58 -0.91 5.83 2.88
CA ILE A 58 -1.69 4.64 3.23
C ILE A 58 -0.82 3.70 4.07
N LYS A 59 -1.32 3.29 5.24
CA LYS A 59 -0.73 2.23 6.04
C LYS A 59 -1.50 0.95 5.79
N LEU A 60 -0.83 -0.06 5.23
CA LEU A 60 -1.40 -1.40 5.13
C LEU A 60 -1.31 -2.04 6.52
N HIS A 61 -2.45 -2.14 7.19
CA HIS A 61 -2.59 -2.96 8.38
C HIS A 61 -2.85 -4.40 7.91
N SER A 62 -1.92 -5.30 8.26
CA SER A 62 -2.04 -6.74 7.96
C SER A 62 -2.94 -7.46 8.96
#